data_AF-A0A977KU77-F1
#
_entry.id   AF-A0A977KU77-F1
#
_cell.length_a   1.000
_cell.length_b   1.000
_cell.length_c   1.000
_cell.angle_alpha   90.00
_cell.angle_beta   90.00
_cell.angle_gamma   90.00
#
_symmetry.space_group_name_H-M   'P 1'
#
loop_
_entity.id
_entity.type
_entity.pdbx_description
1 polymer ?
#
loop_
_entity_poly.entity_id
_entity_poly.type
_entity_poly.pdbx_seq_one_letter_code
_entity_poly.pdbx_strand_id
1 'polypeptide(L)' 'MTKLQLIQTEIETLTDDEFTCLKNWINELDAQQWENQIEEDSNSGRLDFLIEESLLEKSKGQLKEL' A
#
# COMPACT_ATOMS: atom_id res chain seq x y z
N MET A 1 -12.71 15.08 -24.43
CA MET A 1 -12.70 14.07 -23.36
C MET A 1 -11.28 13.59 -23.16
N THR A 2 -10.84 13.49 -21.91
CA THR A 2 -9.54 12.89 -21.57
C THR A 2 -9.67 11.37 -21.45
N LYS A 3 -8.54 10.65 -21.50
CA LYS A 3 -8.50 9.20 -21.26
C LYS A 3 -9.14 8.82 -19.91
N LEU A 4 -8.89 9.64 -18.88
CA LEU A 4 -9.44 9.42 -17.54
C LEU A 4 -10.97 9.54 -17.52
N GLN A 5 -11.50 10.57 -18.18
CA GLN A 5 -12.96 10.78 -18.26
C GLN A 5 -13.66 9.61 -18.96
N LEU A 6 -13.07 9.06 -20.02
CA LEU A 6 -13.63 7.87 -20.69
C LEU A 6 -13.67 6.66 -19.75
N ILE A 7 -12.58 6.40 -19.03
CA ILE A 7 -12.53 5.30 -18.06
C ILE A 7 -13.59 5.49 -16.97
N GLN A 8 -13.77 6.71 -16.45
CA GLN A 8 -14.81 6.99 -15.46
C GLN A 8 -16.20 6.68 -15.98
N THR A 9 -16.52 7.11 -17.21
CA THR A 9 -17.81 6.79 -17.84
C THR A 9 -18.00 5.28 -18.02
N GLU A 10 -16.98 4.55 -18.44
CA GLU A 10 -17.07 3.08 -18.59
C GLU A 10 -17.20 2.37 -17.23
N ILE A 11 -16.64 2.93 -16.15
CA ILE A 11 -16.82 2.38 -14.80
C ILE A 11 -18.27 2.57 -14.33
N GLU A 12 -18.91 3.69 -14.68
CA GLU A 12 -20.30 3.97 -14.33
C GLU A 12 -21.31 3.04 -15.04
N THR A 13 -20.92 2.37 -16.13
CA THR A 13 -21.78 1.42 -16.85
C THR A 13 -21.66 -0.02 -16.36
N LEU A 14 -20.72 -0.29 -15.45
CA LEU A 14 -20.50 -1.64 -14.91
C LEU A 14 -21.66 -2.12 -14.04
N THR A 15 -21.89 -3.43 -14.06
CA THR A 15 -22.74 -4.09 -13.07
C THR A 15 -22.06 -4.11 -11.69
N ASP A 16 -22.84 -4.35 -10.63
CA ASP A 16 -22.31 -4.43 -9.26
C ASP A 16 -21.19 -5.48 -9.10
N ASP A 17 -21.31 -6.62 -9.80
CA ASP A 17 -20.32 -7.70 -9.78
C ASP A 17 -19.02 -7.28 -10.50
N GLU A 18 -19.13 -6.67 -11.67
CA GLU A 18 -17.99 -6.16 -12.43
C GLU A 18 -17.28 -5.03 -11.68
N PHE A 19 -18.04 -4.12 -11.07
CA PHE A 19 -17.50 -3.05 -10.24
C PHE A 19 -16.77 -3.62 -9.02
N THR A 20 -17.31 -4.66 -8.38
CA THR A 20 -16.67 -5.34 -7.25
C THR A 20 -15.36 -6.01 -7.68
N CYS A 21 -15.36 -6.69 -8.82
CA CYS A 21 -14.15 -7.28 -9.41
C CYS A 21 -13.09 -6.21 -9.70
N LEU A 22 -13.49 -5.10 -10.33
CA LEU A 22 -12.59 -3.99 -10.62
C LEU A 22 -11.98 -3.40 -9.33
N LYS A 23 -12.81 -3.20 -8.30
CA LYS A 23 -12.34 -2.66 -7.01
C LYS A 23 -11.30 -3.57 -6.36
N ASN A 24 -11.53 -4.89 -6.39
CA ASN A 24 -10.58 -5.86 -5.85
C ASN A 24 -9.25 -5.81 -6.60
N TRP A 25 -9.30 -5.76 -7.93
CA TRP A 25 -8.10 -5.63 -8.75
C TRP A 25 -7.32 -4.32 -8.49
N ILE A 26 -8.01 -3.19 -8.30
CA ILE A 26 -7.35 -1.93 -7.92
C ILE A 26 -6.63 -2.06 -6.58
N ASN A 27 -7.27 -2.68 -5.58
CA ASN A 27 -6.64 -2.89 -4.27
C ASN A 27 -5.39 -3.79 -4.38
N GLU A 28 -5.43 -4.82 -5.22
CA GLU A 28 -4.27 -5.68 -5.48
C GLU A 28 -3.14 -4.91 -6.17
N LEU A 29 -3.47 -4.07 -7.14
CA LEU A 29 -2.50 -3.22 -7.83
C LEU A 29 -1.83 -2.22 -6.86
N ASP A 30 -2.62 -1.59 -6.00
CA ASP A 30 -2.11 -0.66 -4.99
C ASP A 30 -1.22 -1.40 -3.97
N ALA A 31 -1.62 -2.60 -3.54
CA ALA A 31 -0.80 -3.43 -2.65
C ALA A 31 0.55 -3.77 -3.28
N GLN A 32 0.59 -4.16 -4.55
CA GLN A 32 1.83 -4.44 -5.28
C GLN A 32 2.73 -3.20 -5.40
N GLN A 33 2.16 -2.03 -5.67
CA GLN A 33 2.93 -0.79 -5.69
C GLN A 33 3.51 -0.46 -4.31
N TRP A 34 2.74 -0.70 -3.25
CA TRP A 34 3.17 -0.47 -1.89
C TRP A 34 4.28 -1.43 -1.46
N GLU A 35 4.20 -2.70 -1.85
CA GLU A 35 5.27 -3.68 -1.65
C GLU A 35 6.59 -3.22 -2.28
N ASN A 36 6.54 -2.79 -3.56
CA ASN A 36 7.72 -2.28 -4.26
C ASN A 36 8.29 -1.03 -3.57
N GLN A 37 7.42 -0.12 -3.12
CA GLN A 37 7.85 1.10 -2.43
C GLN A 37 8.53 0.79 -1.10
N ILE A 38 7.99 -0.15 -0.32
CA ILE A 38 8.61 -0.59 0.94
C ILE A 38 9.96 -1.22 0.68
N GLU A 39 10.09 -2.06 -0.35
CA GLU A 39 11.37 -2.67 -0.69
C GLU A 39 12.41 -1.61 -1.07
N GLU A 40 12.04 -0.61 -1.87
CA GLU A 40 12.92 0.51 -2.22
C GLU A 40 13.30 1.37 -0.99
N ASP A 41 12.32 1.70 -0.15
CA ASP A 41 12.55 2.47 1.07
C ASP A 41 13.43 1.70 2.08
N SER A 42 13.26 0.38 2.16
CA SER A 42 14.13 -0.50 2.96
C SER A 42 15.55 -0.53 2.39
N ASN A 43 15.71 -0.71 1.07
CA ASN A 43 17.02 -0.78 0.43
C ASN A 43 17.78 0.55 0.43
N SER A 44 17.05 1.68 0.44
CA SER A 44 17.63 3.02 0.54
C SER A 44 17.99 3.44 1.96
N GLY A 45 17.68 2.62 2.98
CA GLY A 45 17.89 2.92 4.39
C GLY A 45 16.90 3.94 4.97
N ARG A 46 15.85 4.31 4.22
CA ARG A 46 14.83 5.26 4.69
C ARG A 46 14.05 4.72 5.88
N LEU A 47 13.98 3.39 6.02
CA LEU A 47 13.30 2.71 7.12
C LEU A 47 14.23 2.37 8.31
N ASP A 48 15.52 2.71 8.25
CA ASP A 48 16.49 2.35 9.30
C ASP A 48 16.14 2.93 10.67
N PHE A 49 15.47 4.09 10.70
CA PHE A 49 15.01 4.71 11.94
C PHE A 49 14.06 3.80 12.75
N LEU A 50 13.30 2.92 12.08
CA LEU A 50 12.43 1.95 12.76
C LEU A 50 13.23 0.89 13.50
N ILE A 51 14.39 0.49 12.94
CA ILE A 51 15.32 -0.44 13.58
C ILE A 51 15.93 0.25 14.80
N GLU A 52 16.39 1.49 14.65
CA GLU A 52 16.96 2.28 15.75
C GLU A 52 15.96 2.48 16.90
N GLU A 53 14.71 2.83 16.56
CA GLU A 53 13.62 2.99 17.53
C GLU A 53 13.34 1.66 18.26
N SER A 54 13.26 0.55 17.53
CA SER A 54 13.04 -0.77 18.13
C SER A 54 14.17 -1.15 19.11
N LEU A 55 15.43 -0.89 18.75
CA LEU A 55 16.58 -1.13 19.63
C LEU A 55 16.54 -0.24 20.88
N LEU A 56 16.14 1.02 20.72
CA LEU A 56 16.04 1.97 21.81
C LEU A 56 14.91 1.58 22.78
N GLU A 57 13.74 1.21 22.30
CA GLU A 57 12.62 0.74 23.14
C GLU A 57 12.93 -0.60 23.82
N LYS A 58 13.66 -1.49 23.15
CA LYS A 58 14.22 -2.70 23.77
C LYS A 58 15.15 -2.37 24.93
N SER A 59 16.02 -1.38 24.76
CA SER A 59 16.96 -0.97 25.81
C SER A 59 16.26 -0.37 27.03
N LYS A 60 15.09 0.27 26.82
CA LYS A 60 14.25 0.82 27.88
C LYS A 60 13.35 -0.22 28.56
N GLY A 61 13.30 -1.45 28.07
CA GLY A 61 12.38 -2.48 28.56
C GLY A 61 10.91 -2.16 28.31
N GLN A 62 10.60 -1.34 27.30
CA GLN A 62 9.23 -0.90 26.98
C GLN A 62 8.59 -1.73 25.85
N LEU A 63 9.30 -2.75 25.34
CA LEU A 63 8.73 -3.66 24.37
C LEU A 63 7.53 -4.40 24.98
N LYS A 64 6.45 -4.43 24.21
CA LYS A 64 5.28 -5.23 24.54
C LYS A 64 5.60 -6.72 24.34
N GLU A 65 5.11 -7.57 25.25
CA GLU A 65 5.13 -9.02 25.03
C GLU A 65 4.23 -9.37 23.84
N LEU A 66 4.72 -10.29 22.99
CA LEU A 66 4.01 -10.81 21.82
C LEU A 66 2.96 -11.85 22.20
#